data_AF-A0A3N5PKA7-F1
#
_entry.id   AF-A0A3N5PKA7-F1
#
_cell.length_a   1.000
_cell.length_b   1.000
_cell.length_c   1.000
_cell.angle_alpha   90.00
_cell.angle_beta   90.00
_cell.angle_gamma   90.00
#
_symmetry.space_group_name_H-M   'P 1'
#
loop_
_entity.id
_entity.type
_entity.pdbx_description
1 polymer ?
#
loop_
_entity_poly.entity_id
_entity_poly.type
_entity_poly.pdbx_seq_one_letter_code
_entity_poly.pdbx_strand_id
1 'polypeptide(L)'
;MKTIAACFIALSLLLAGCAGTQVATTPGATQITQEQSAKLIAYQTLMAGKQAYDLTFKSLAVLYADGTLTEAGKKQAITLGNVYVAAHNQAVDNLLLGKDPGLASVQSALDVFLAYAATVKGVK
;
A
#
# COMPACT_ATOMS: atom_id res chain seq x y z
N MET A 1 32.88 5.30 -0.59
CA MET A 1 32.95 4.21 0.41
C MET A 1 32.06 4.59 1.58
N LYS A 2 31.20 3.65 2.05
CA LYS A 2 30.73 3.40 3.45
C LYS A 2 30.42 4.65 4.31
N THR A 3 29.26 4.85 4.95
CA THR A 3 28.40 3.96 5.78
C THR A 3 27.23 4.85 6.28
N ILE A 4 25.95 4.47 6.17
CA ILE A 4 25.11 3.63 7.06
C ILE A 4 24.54 4.36 8.31
N ALA A 5 23.20 4.22 8.44
CA ALA A 5 22.34 4.17 9.64
C ALA A 5 22.14 5.45 10.46
N ALA A 6 20.90 5.93 10.59
CA ALA A 6 19.89 5.50 11.58
C ALA A 6 20.27 5.97 13.00
N CYS A 7 19.42 6.36 13.93
CA CYS A 7 17.97 6.26 14.09
C CYS A 7 17.65 7.08 15.36
N PHE A 8 16.37 7.38 15.55
CA PHE A 8 15.69 7.46 16.85
C PHE A 8 15.63 8.78 17.66
N ILE A 9 14.37 9.26 17.72
CA ILE A 9 13.56 9.56 18.93
C ILE A 9 14.05 10.65 19.89
N ALA A 10 13.21 11.69 20.01
CA ALA A 10 12.56 12.17 21.25
C ALA A 10 12.23 13.66 21.05
N LEU A 11 10.98 14.03 20.83
CA LEU A 11 10.05 14.40 21.91
C LEU A 11 10.73 15.22 23.03
N SER A 12 10.87 16.52 22.81
CA SER A 12 11.03 17.65 23.75
C SER A 12 11.15 18.89 22.84
N LEU A 13 10.39 19.96 22.88
CA LEU A 13 9.69 20.65 23.95
C LEU A 13 8.51 21.44 23.34
N LEU A 14 7.37 21.42 24.04
CA LEU A 14 6.52 22.59 24.14
C LEU A 14 7.37 23.75 24.70
N LEU A 15 7.44 24.89 24.02
CA LEU A 15 6.94 26.20 24.51
C LEU A 15 7.53 27.36 23.71
N ALA A 16 6.64 28.32 23.45
CA ALA A 16 6.90 29.74 23.26
C ALA A 16 7.53 30.19 21.93
N GLY A 17 6.88 31.21 21.36
CA GLY A 17 7.61 32.22 20.59
C GLY A 17 6.96 32.61 19.29
N CYS A 18 6.16 33.67 19.34
CA CYS A 18 5.83 34.52 18.21
C CYS A 18 7.05 34.77 17.30
N ALA A 19 6.90 34.45 16.01
CA ALA A 19 7.38 35.25 14.87
C ALA A 19 7.11 34.41 13.62
N GLY A 20 5.95 34.59 13.00
CA GLY A 20 5.76 34.14 11.63
C GLY A 20 6.67 34.95 10.73
N THR A 21 7.93 34.54 10.59
CA THR A 21 8.80 35.00 9.51
C THR A 21 8.13 34.57 8.22
N GLN A 22 7.53 35.53 7.53
CA GLN A 22 6.93 35.31 6.22
C GLN A 22 8.05 34.86 5.29
N VAL A 23 8.08 33.56 4.99
CA VAL A 23 8.91 33.05 3.91
C VAL A 23 8.27 33.61 2.64
N ALA A 24 8.97 34.52 1.97
CA ALA A 24 8.54 35.09 0.70
C ALA A 24 8.38 33.95 -0.31
N THR A 25 7.13 33.52 -0.50
CA THR A 25 6.79 32.52 -1.52
C THR A 25 6.88 33.20 -2.88
N THR A 26 7.81 32.73 -3.71
CA THR A 26 7.83 32.97 -5.15
C THR A 26 6.41 32.76 -5.71
N PRO A 27 5.82 33.72 -6.44
CA PRO A 27 4.55 33.52 -7.11
C PRO A 27 4.75 32.42 -8.16
N GLY A 28 4.24 31.22 -7.91
CA GLY A 28 4.36 30.08 -8.82
C GLY A 28 4.53 28.70 -8.16
N ALA A 29 4.83 28.62 -6.87
CA ALA A 29 4.78 27.34 -6.15
C ALA A 29 3.32 27.03 -5.78
N THR A 30 2.67 26.18 -6.57
CA THR A 30 1.35 25.63 -6.22
C THR A 30 1.45 24.95 -4.86
N GLN A 31 0.91 25.59 -3.82
CA GLN A 31 0.82 24.98 -2.49
C GLN A 31 -0.09 23.77 -2.60
N ILE A 32 0.50 22.57 -2.60
CA ILE A 32 -0.25 21.33 -2.45
C ILE A 32 -0.84 21.36 -1.05
N THR A 33 -2.17 21.40 -0.96
CA THR A 33 -2.86 21.33 0.32
C THR A 33 -2.56 20.00 1.01
N GLN A 34 -2.64 19.94 2.33
CA GLN A 34 -2.46 18.70 3.10
C GLN A 34 -3.39 17.57 2.60
N GLU A 35 -4.60 17.94 2.18
CA GLU A 35 -5.59 17.02 1.59
C GLU A 35 -5.13 16.44 0.24
N GLN A 36 -4.57 17.27 -0.65
CA GLN A 36 -4.03 16.81 -1.94
C GLN A 36 -2.82 15.89 -1.74
N SER A 37 -1.97 16.16 -0.76
CA SER A 37 -0.85 15.29 -0.39
C SER A 37 -1.34 13.92 0.10
N ALA A 38 -2.40 13.88 0.93
CA ALA A 38 -2.97 12.63 1.43
C ALA A 38 -3.61 11.78 0.32
N LYS A 39 -4.33 12.40 -0.62
CA LYS A 39 -4.90 11.70 -1.79
C LYS A 39 -3.82 11.10 -2.69
N LEU A 40 -2.73 11.84 -2.91
CA LEU A 40 -1.59 11.34 -3.68
C LEU A 40 -0.93 10.12 -3.02
N ILE A 41 -0.72 10.17 -1.70
CA ILE A 41 -0.17 9.04 -0.93
C ILE A 41 -1.10 7.83 -1.03
N ALA A 42 -2.41 8.01 -0.82
CA ALA A 42 -3.38 6.92 -0.92
C ALA A 42 -3.37 6.26 -2.30
N TYR A 43 -3.33 7.06 -3.38
CA TYR A 43 -3.22 6.54 -4.74
C TYR A 43 -1.93 5.73 -4.95
N GLN A 44 -0.79 6.24 -4.49
CA GLN A 44 0.49 5.53 -4.60
C GLN A 44 0.48 4.20 -3.83
N THR A 45 -0.11 4.18 -2.63
CA THR A 45 -0.29 2.94 -1.84
C THR A 45 -1.16 1.92 -2.57
N LEU A 46 -2.29 2.34 -3.13
CA LEU A 46 -3.16 1.45 -3.92
C LEU A 46 -2.44 0.88 -5.13
N MET A 47 -1.68 1.70 -5.86
CA MET A 47 -0.88 1.26 -7.00
C MET A 47 0.19 0.23 -6.62
N ALA A 48 0.93 0.50 -5.54
CA ALA A 48 1.96 -0.42 -5.05
C ALA A 48 1.36 -1.76 -4.60
N GLY A 49 0.24 -1.72 -3.87
CA GLY A 49 -0.49 -2.92 -3.46
C GLY A 49 -0.98 -3.75 -4.65
N LYS A 50 -1.51 -3.08 -5.69
CA LYS A 50 -1.96 -3.75 -6.91
C LYS A 50 -0.80 -4.42 -7.65
N GLN A 51 0.34 -3.76 -7.74
CA GLN A 51 1.52 -4.34 -8.37
C GLN A 51 2.00 -5.62 -7.65
N ALA A 52 2.04 -5.59 -6.30
CA ALA A 52 2.40 -6.75 -5.50
C ALA A 52 1.42 -7.92 -5.71
N TYR A 53 0.12 -7.63 -5.71
CA TYR A 53 -0.92 -8.59 -6.03
C TYR A 53 -0.74 -9.21 -7.43
N ASP A 54 -0.62 -8.38 -8.47
CA ASP A 54 -0.55 -8.84 -9.86
C ASP A 54 0.65 -9.78 -10.10
N LEU A 55 1.83 -9.43 -9.55
CA LEU A 55 3.04 -10.27 -9.64
C LEU A 55 2.87 -11.61 -8.93
N THR A 56 2.24 -11.58 -7.76
CA THR A 56 2.04 -12.77 -6.93
C THR A 56 1.01 -13.69 -7.55
N PHE A 57 -0.10 -13.14 -8.04
CA PHE A 57 -1.14 -13.89 -8.72
C PHE A 57 -0.62 -14.57 -9.99
N LYS A 58 0.21 -13.87 -10.79
CA LYS A 58 0.91 -14.47 -11.94
C LYS A 58 1.83 -15.62 -11.53
N SER A 59 2.55 -15.46 -10.42
CA SER A 59 3.40 -16.54 -9.90
C SER A 59 2.59 -17.78 -9.50
N LEU A 60 1.45 -17.59 -8.84
CA LEU A 60 0.54 -18.69 -8.50
C LEU A 60 -0.05 -19.36 -9.74
N ALA A 61 -0.35 -18.60 -10.80
CA ALA A 61 -0.81 -19.15 -12.07
C ALA A 61 0.25 -20.03 -12.74
N VAL A 62 1.53 -19.65 -12.67
CA VAL A 62 2.65 -20.50 -13.15
C VAL A 62 2.74 -21.79 -12.35
N LEU A 63 2.67 -21.70 -11.01
CA LEU A 63 2.70 -22.88 -10.12
C LEU A 63 1.49 -23.81 -10.33
N TYR A 64 0.35 -23.27 -10.75
CA TYR A 64 -0.79 -24.11 -11.12
C TYR A 64 -0.55 -24.81 -12.46
N ALA A 65 -0.01 -24.10 -13.44
CA ALA A 65 0.27 -24.65 -14.76
C ALA A 65 1.36 -25.74 -14.74
N ASP A 66 2.32 -25.66 -13.81
CA ASP A 66 3.37 -26.67 -13.64
C ASP A 66 2.97 -27.85 -12.71
N GLY A 67 1.77 -27.79 -12.11
CA GLY A 67 1.22 -28.82 -11.24
C GLY A 67 1.65 -28.74 -9.76
N THR A 68 2.47 -27.75 -9.38
CA THR A 68 2.88 -27.53 -7.99
C THR A 68 1.71 -27.07 -7.11
N LEU A 69 0.83 -26.21 -7.64
CA LEU A 69 -0.36 -25.72 -6.95
C LEU A 69 -1.54 -26.64 -7.28
N THR A 70 -2.15 -27.24 -6.24
CA THR A 70 -3.35 -28.08 -6.40
C THR A 70 -4.58 -27.26 -6.77
N GLU A 71 -5.65 -27.91 -7.27
CA GLU A 71 -6.95 -27.24 -7.50
C GLU A 71 -7.50 -26.57 -6.23
N ALA A 72 -7.34 -27.22 -5.07
CA ALA A 72 -7.75 -26.64 -3.79
C ALA A 72 -6.94 -25.36 -3.50
N GLY A 73 -5.64 -25.38 -3.76
CA GLY A 73 -4.78 -24.21 -3.63
C GLY A 73 -5.14 -23.09 -4.61
N LYS A 74 -5.43 -23.40 -5.87
CA LYS A 74 -5.92 -22.42 -6.85
C LYS A 74 -7.23 -21.78 -6.38
N LYS A 75 -8.18 -22.59 -5.87
CA LYS A 75 -9.46 -22.08 -5.35
C LYS A 75 -9.25 -21.14 -4.16
N GLN A 76 -8.34 -21.47 -3.25
CA GLN A 76 -7.99 -20.62 -2.13
C GLN A 76 -7.34 -19.30 -2.61
N ALA A 77 -6.41 -19.37 -3.57
CA ALA A 77 -5.78 -18.20 -4.18
C ALA A 77 -6.82 -17.23 -4.79
N ILE A 78 -7.78 -17.76 -5.55
CA ILE A 78 -8.85 -16.98 -6.17
C ILE A 78 -9.75 -16.36 -5.09
N THR A 79 -10.08 -17.12 -4.05
CA THR A 79 -10.94 -16.62 -2.95
C THR A 79 -10.29 -15.42 -2.26
N LEU A 80 -9.03 -15.56 -1.85
CA LEU A 80 -8.29 -14.47 -1.20
C LEU A 80 -8.03 -13.30 -2.16
N GLY A 81 -7.73 -13.58 -3.43
CA GLY A 81 -7.54 -12.56 -4.45
C GLY A 81 -8.80 -11.74 -4.70
N ASN A 82 -9.98 -12.38 -4.71
CA ASN A 82 -11.26 -11.68 -4.85
C ASN A 82 -11.55 -10.75 -3.66
N VAL A 83 -11.20 -11.17 -2.44
CA VAL A 83 -11.32 -10.30 -1.24
C VAL A 83 -10.41 -9.07 -1.38
N TYR A 84 -9.16 -9.26 -1.81
CA TYR A 84 -8.26 -8.14 -2.09
C TYR A 84 -8.79 -7.21 -3.17
N VAL A 85 -9.24 -7.74 -4.32
CA VAL A 85 -9.75 -6.94 -5.45
C VAL A 85 -11.00 -6.16 -5.03
N ALA A 86 -11.90 -6.76 -4.25
CA ALA A 86 -13.07 -6.07 -3.73
C ALA A 86 -12.69 -4.89 -2.82
N ALA A 87 -11.77 -5.11 -1.86
CA ALA A 87 -11.28 -4.05 -0.99
C ALA A 87 -10.56 -2.94 -1.78
N HIS A 88 -9.74 -3.31 -2.76
CA HIS A 88 -9.02 -2.35 -3.62
C HIS A 88 -9.99 -1.49 -4.45
N ASN A 89 -11.00 -2.10 -5.07
CA ASN A 89 -11.99 -1.36 -5.85
C ASN A 89 -12.79 -0.40 -4.97
N GLN A 90 -13.23 -0.86 -3.80
CA GLN A 90 -13.91 0.00 -2.83
C GLN A 90 -13.03 1.18 -2.39
N ALA A 91 -11.73 0.96 -2.20
CA ALA A 91 -10.79 2.01 -1.84
C ALA A 91 -10.59 3.03 -2.96
N VAL A 92 -10.54 2.58 -4.21
CA VAL A 92 -10.51 3.47 -5.38
C VAL A 92 -11.79 4.30 -5.46
N ASP A 93 -12.96 3.67 -5.30
CA ASP A 93 -14.25 4.36 -5.32
C ASP A 93 -14.33 5.42 -4.22
N ASN A 94 -13.93 5.07 -2.99
CA ASN A 94 -13.90 6.01 -1.88
C ASN A 94 -12.94 7.18 -2.15
N LEU A 95 -11.75 6.91 -2.71
CA LEU A 95 -10.79 7.94 -3.06
C LEU A 95 -11.35 8.92 -4.11
N LEU A 96 -12.04 8.39 -5.13
CA LEU A 96 -12.69 9.19 -6.16
C LEU A 96 -13.83 10.05 -5.61
N LEU A 97 -14.54 9.55 -4.60
CA LEU A 97 -15.60 10.27 -3.90
C LEU A 97 -15.08 11.22 -2.81
N GLY A 98 -13.76 11.33 -2.61
CA GLY A 98 -13.15 12.16 -1.57
C GLY A 98 -13.41 11.66 -0.15
N LYS A 99 -13.76 10.38 0.00
CA LYS A 99 -13.94 9.70 1.29
C LYS A 99 -12.64 9.04 1.76
N ASP A 100 -12.64 8.56 3.00
CA ASP A 100 -11.56 7.72 3.50
C ASP A 100 -11.42 6.45 2.62
N PRO A 101 -10.24 6.23 2.00
CA PRO A 101 -10.03 5.10 1.10
C PRO A 101 -10.01 3.73 1.80
N GLY A 102 -9.94 3.65 3.13
CA GLY A 102 -9.90 2.35 3.82
C GLY A 102 -8.62 1.57 3.52
N LEU A 103 -7.47 2.25 3.42
CA LEU A 103 -6.19 1.59 3.06
C LEU A 103 -5.84 0.44 4.00
N ALA A 104 -6.25 0.50 5.26
CA ALA A 104 -6.03 -0.59 6.23
C ALA A 104 -6.72 -1.89 5.81
N SER A 105 -7.96 -1.84 5.29
CA SER A 105 -8.64 -3.05 4.81
C SER A 105 -8.01 -3.60 3.53
N VAL A 106 -7.53 -2.72 2.64
CA VAL A 106 -6.78 -3.14 1.45
C VAL A 106 -5.49 -3.84 1.83
N GLN A 107 -4.72 -3.24 2.75
CA GLN A 107 -3.47 -3.80 3.24
C GLN A 107 -3.69 -5.16 3.91
N SER A 108 -4.69 -5.26 4.80
CA SER A 108 -5.01 -6.53 5.47
C SER A 108 -5.38 -7.62 4.47
N ALA A 109 -6.20 -7.34 3.46
CA ALA A 109 -6.56 -8.31 2.43
C ALA A 109 -5.35 -8.72 1.58
N LEU A 110 -4.48 -7.76 1.24
CA LEU A 110 -3.24 -8.03 0.52
C LEU A 110 -2.30 -8.92 1.34
N ASP A 111 -2.09 -8.61 2.63
CA ASP A 111 -1.21 -9.37 3.51
C ASP A 111 -1.66 -10.83 3.64
N VAL A 112 -2.96 -11.08 3.79
CA VAL A 112 -3.50 -12.44 3.83
C VAL A 112 -3.25 -13.18 2.51
N PHE A 113 -3.47 -12.53 1.37
CA PHE A 113 -3.20 -13.12 0.05
C PHE A 113 -1.70 -13.42 -0.15
N LEU A 114 -0.82 -12.48 0.20
CA LEU A 114 0.63 -12.63 0.09
C LEU A 114 1.17 -13.71 1.04
N ALA A 115 0.66 -13.77 2.27
CA ALA A 115 1.01 -14.80 3.24
C ALA A 115 0.64 -16.19 2.71
N TYR A 116 -0.56 -16.34 2.15
CA TYR A 116 -0.97 -17.58 1.49
C TYR A 116 -0.04 -17.94 0.32
N ALA A 117 0.28 -16.99 -0.55
CA ALA A 117 1.18 -17.25 -1.68
C ALA A 117 2.59 -17.68 -1.22
N ALA A 118 3.04 -17.16 -0.07
CA ALA A 118 4.31 -17.56 0.53
C ALA A 118 4.30 -19.00 1.06
N THR A 119 3.16 -19.52 1.56
CA THR A 119 3.08 -20.93 2.01
C THR A 119 3.13 -21.90 0.84
N VAL A 120 2.58 -21.54 -0.32
CA VAL A 120 2.67 -22.34 -1.56
C VAL A 120 4.12 -22.44 -2.04
N LYS A 121 4.91 -21.36 -1.94
CA LYS A 121 6.34 -21.37 -2.31
C LYS A 121 7.24 -22.20 -1.39
N GLY A 122 6.75 -22.59 -0.22
CA GLY A 122 7.50 -23.30 0.83
C GLY A 122 7.42 -24.83 0.78
N VAL A 123 6.63 -25.42 -0.13
CA VAL A 123 6.55 -26.88 -0.30
C VAL A 123 7.64 -27.31 -1.28
N LYS A 124 8.80 -27.68 -0.75
CA LYS A 124 9.78 -28.55 -1.41
C LYS A 124 9.95 -29.80 -0.58
#